data_AF-A0A1Q6LB04-F1
#
_entry.id   AF-A0A1Q6LB04-F1
#
_cell.length_a   1.000
_cell.length_b   1.000
_cell.length_c   1.000
_cell.angle_alpha   90.00
_cell.angle_beta   90.00
_cell.angle_gamma   90.00
#
_symmetry.space_group_name_H-M   'P 1'
#
loop_
_entity.id
_entity.type
_entity.pdbx_description
1 polymer ?
#
loop_
_entity_poly.entity_id
_entity_poly.type
_entity_poly.pdbx_seq_one_letter_code
_entity_poly.pdbx_strand_id
1 'polypeptide(L)'
;MFKKLLIHTRRSIKLIILISLAVLLILACIASFYKISYSVTINGEMVGYTDNKSKLQTEINDYIEKGESENTAFVQVDSLPEYKVCLLKRDVQASDEDIFNIIKSAGTTYYRYYSINENDEEKLYVANFTEAEDIINQLKEKNSKNMDNITISEKYETQMQDFTTVEDAVSNLYVQKPQVTVAKNKTTSVGSVNTATTIAGGKVSLGISLARPVSGIISSRFGARSSIRSSAHTGLDIATSTGTPVLAAASGTVTFSGRKGSYGNLLVITHSNGVQTYYGHCSKLYVSAGTTVTQGQTVAAVGSTGNSTGPHLHFEVRVNGVAYNPQNYLY
;
A
#
# COMPACT_ATOMS: atom_id res chain seq x y z
N MET A 1 42.58 -49.00 69.52
CA MET A 1 41.63 -48.02 68.95
C MET A 1 41.28 -48.32 67.48
N PHE A 2 42.28 -48.56 66.61
CA PHE A 2 42.11 -48.84 65.17
C PHE A 2 41.22 -50.06 64.81
N LYS A 3 41.34 -51.19 65.52
CA LYS A 3 40.53 -52.40 65.24
C LYS A 3 39.03 -52.18 65.48
N LYS A 4 38.66 -51.45 66.55
CA LYS A 4 37.25 -51.10 66.83
C LYS A 4 36.70 -50.18 65.75
N LEU A 5 37.47 -49.16 65.35
CA LEU A 5 37.13 -48.25 64.26
C LEU A 5 36.86 -49.01 62.95
N LEU A 6 37.75 -49.93 62.55
CA LEU A 6 37.61 -50.73 61.33
C LEU A 6 36.34 -51.62 61.33
N ILE A 7 35.97 -52.16 62.50
CA ILE A 7 34.75 -52.96 62.67
C ILE A 7 33.49 -52.08 62.54
N HIS A 8 33.50 -50.89 63.13
CA HIS A 8 32.41 -49.92 63.00
C HIS A 8 32.25 -49.43 61.56
N THR A 9 33.36 -49.17 60.85
CA THR A 9 33.33 -48.80 59.42
C THR A 9 32.76 -49.92 58.56
N ARG A 10 33.19 -51.18 58.74
CA ARG A 10 32.65 -52.33 58.00
C ARG A 10 31.16 -52.57 58.26
N ARG A 11 30.69 -52.41 59.50
CA ARG A 11 29.26 -52.51 59.85
C ARG A 11 28.45 -51.38 59.22
N SER A 12 29.00 -50.16 59.23
CA SER A 12 28.36 -48.99 58.59
C SER A 12 28.27 -49.16 57.06
N ILE A 13 29.31 -49.70 56.41
CA ILE A 13 29.29 -50.02 54.97
C ILE A 13 28.21 -51.06 54.67
N LYS A 14 28.11 -52.14 55.45
CA LYS A 14 27.04 -53.15 55.26
C LYS A 14 25.64 -52.55 55.42
N LEU A 15 25.46 -51.67 56.41
CA LEU A 15 24.19 -50.96 56.62
C LEU A 15 23.87 -50.04 55.44
N ILE A 16 24.84 -49.28 54.93
CA ILE A 16 24.68 -48.42 53.75
C ILE A 16 24.31 -49.26 52.53
N ILE A 17 24.98 -50.40 52.29
CA ILE A 17 24.66 -51.30 51.18
C ILE A 17 23.22 -51.81 51.30
N LEU A 18 22.80 -52.23 52.50
CA LEU A 18 21.45 -52.74 52.73
C LEU A 18 20.39 -51.67 52.52
N ILE A 19 20.66 -50.43 52.97
CA ILE A 19 19.79 -49.26 52.73
C ILE A 19 19.73 -48.94 51.24
N SER A 20 20.87 -48.89 50.53
CA SER A 20 20.90 -48.65 49.08
C SER A 20 20.15 -49.73 48.30
N LEU A 21 20.28 -51.00 48.69
CA LEU A 21 19.56 -52.10 48.04
C LEU A 21 18.04 -52.00 48.27
N ALA A 22 17.63 -51.62 49.48
CA ALA A 22 16.22 -51.38 49.81
C ALA A 22 15.65 -50.20 49.02
N VAL A 23 16.37 -49.08 48.93
CA VAL A 23 15.98 -47.92 48.12
C VAL A 23 15.87 -48.30 46.64
N LEU A 24 16.82 -49.08 46.12
CA LEU A 24 16.79 -49.54 44.74
C LEU A 24 15.58 -50.44 44.45
N LEU A 25 15.25 -51.36 45.37
CA LEU A 25 14.04 -52.18 45.28
C LEU A 25 12.76 -51.34 45.31
N ILE A 26 12.69 -50.33 46.17
CA ILE A 26 11.55 -49.40 46.24
C ILE A 26 11.44 -48.61 44.93
N LEU A 27 12.54 -48.06 44.42
CA LEU A 27 12.56 -47.33 43.14
C LEU A 27 12.17 -48.24 41.97
N ALA A 28 12.63 -49.49 41.94
CA ALA A 28 12.25 -50.47 40.93
C ALA A 28 10.76 -50.82 41.00
N CYS A 29 10.21 -50.95 42.21
CA CYS A 29 8.78 -51.16 42.42
C CYS A 29 7.96 -49.97 41.93
N ILE A 30 8.33 -48.74 42.30
CA ILE A 30 7.68 -47.51 41.83
C ILE A 30 7.78 -47.40 40.31
N ALA A 31 8.95 -47.65 39.72
CA ALA A 31 9.14 -47.64 38.28
C ALA A 31 8.36 -48.74 37.55
N SER A 32 7.99 -49.83 38.22
CA SER A 32 7.19 -50.91 37.63
C SER A 32 5.71 -50.52 37.47
N PHE A 33 5.16 -49.75 38.41
CA PHE A 33 3.75 -49.36 38.44
C PHE A 33 3.48 -47.94 37.94
N TYR A 34 4.46 -47.05 38.02
CA TYR A 34 4.33 -45.64 37.69
C TYR A 34 5.30 -45.23 36.60
N LYS A 35 4.89 -44.25 35.79
CA LYS A 35 5.71 -43.54 34.81
C LYS A 35 5.82 -42.07 35.23
N ILE A 36 6.94 -41.43 34.88
CA ILE A 36 7.06 -39.98 35.00
C ILE A 36 6.23 -39.38 33.87
N SER A 37 5.34 -38.46 34.21
CA SER A 37 4.45 -37.76 33.28
C SER A 37 4.25 -36.32 33.78
N TYR A 38 3.43 -35.54 33.08
CA TYR A 38 3.11 -34.17 33.45
C TYR A 38 1.61 -34.01 33.62
N SER A 39 1.16 -33.60 34.80
CA SER A 39 -0.21 -33.11 34.99
C SER A 39 -0.33 -31.74 34.34
N VAL A 40 -1.41 -31.52 33.60
CA VAL A 40 -1.70 -30.27 32.90
C VAL A 40 -2.87 -29.58 33.56
N THR A 41 -2.70 -28.30 33.90
CA THR A 41 -3.74 -27.45 34.48
C THR A 41 -3.96 -26.21 33.62
N ILE A 42 -5.21 -25.84 33.40
CA ILE A 42 -5.62 -24.61 32.70
C ILE A 42 -6.52 -23.82 33.65
N ASN A 43 -6.24 -22.54 33.88
CA ASN A 43 -6.95 -21.71 34.87
C ASN A 43 -7.04 -22.31 36.29
N GLY A 44 -6.05 -23.12 36.67
CA GLY A 44 -6.03 -23.80 37.96
C GLY A 44 -6.85 -25.10 38.04
N GLU A 45 -7.59 -25.46 36.98
CA GLU A 45 -8.30 -26.74 36.89
C GLU A 45 -7.45 -27.80 36.19
N MET A 46 -7.44 -29.03 36.71
CA MET A 46 -6.72 -30.15 36.10
C MET A 46 -7.51 -30.68 34.90
N VAL A 47 -6.89 -30.62 33.73
CA VAL A 47 -7.52 -31.00 32.45
C VAL A 47 -7.02 -32.35 31.92
N GLY A 48 -5.86 -32.83 32.38
CA GLY A 48 -5.36 -34.13 31.98
C GLY A 48 -3.87 -34.33 32.25
N TYR A 49 -3.29 -35.33 31.58
CA TYR A 49 -1.88 -35.67 31.67
C TYR A 49 -1.24 -35.72 30.29
N THR A 50 0.03 -35.32 30.20
CA THR A 50 0.85 -35.49 28.99
C THR A 50 2.14 -36.23 29.32
N ASP A 51 2.50 -37.19 28.49
CA ASP A 51 3.80 -37.87 28.60
C ASP A 51 4.92 -37.06 27.95
N ASN A 52 4.59 -36.11 27.07
CA ASN A 52 5.56 -35.29 26.36
C ASN A 52 5.15 -33.82 26.34
N LYS A 53 5.53 -33.09 27.39
CA LYS A 53 5.36 -31.64 27.51
C LYS A 53 5.82 -30.89 26.25
N SER A 54 7.00 -31.24 25.71
CA SER A 54 7.57 -30.49 24.59
C SER A 54 6.72 -30.64 23.34
N LYS A 55 6.26 -31.86 23.04
CA LYS A 55 5.41 -32.12 21.88
C LYS A 55 4.09 -31.35 22.00
N LEU A 56 3.41 -31.47 23.13
CA LEU A 56 2.13 -30.81 23.36
C LEU A 56 2.27 -29.27 23.31
N GLN A 57 3.33 -28.72 23.92
CA GLN A 57 3.60 -27.29 23.86
C GLN A 57 3.85 -26.81 22.42
N THR A 58 4.62 -27.55 21.62
CA THR A 58 4.87 -27.21 20.22
C THR A 58 3.56 -27.22 19.42
N GLU A 59 2.72 -28.24 19.61
CA GLU A 59 1.42 -28.35 18.94
C GLU A 59 0.49 -27.18 19.28
N ILE A 60 0.45 -26.77 20.55
CA ILE A 60 -0.30 -25.59 20.98
C ILE A 60 0.26 -24.31 20.38
N ASN A 61 1.58 -24.15 20.34
CA ASN A 61 2.20 -22.97 19.75
C ASN A 61 1.93 -22.89 18.24
N ASP A 62 2.07 -24.01 17.53
CA ASP A 62 1.75 -24.11 16.10
C ASP A 62 0.28 -23.74 15.85
N TYR A 63 -0.64 -24.19 16.70
CA TYR A 63 -2.05 -23.80 16.64
C TYR A 63 -2.28 -22.31 16.93
N ILE A 64 -1.59 -21.73 17.91
CA ILE A 64 -1.68 -20.30 18.23
C ILE A 64 -1.17 -19.44 17.06
N GLU A 65 -0.12 -19.89 16.37
CA GLU A 65 0.46 -19.14 15.26
C GLU A 65 -0.30 -19.30 13.94
N LYS A 66 -0.75 -20.52 13.62
CA LYS A 66 -1.30 -20.84 12.29
C LYS A 66 -2.81 -21.05 12.29
N GLY A 67 -3.42 -21.33 13.45
CA GLY A 67 -4.81 -21.72 13.56
C GLY A 67 -5.17 -22.95 12.72
N GLU A 68 -6.42 -22.99 12.27
CA GLU A 68 -6.95 -24.11 11.47
C GLU A 68 -7.22 -23.76 10.01
N SER A 69 -7.46 -22.48 9.72
CA SER A 69 -7.78 -22.01 8.37
C SER A 69 -6.57 -21.29 7.76
N GLU A 70 -6.42 -21.37 6.44
CA GLU A 70 -5.34 -20.69 5.71
C GLU A 70 -5.32 -19.17 5.92
N ASN A 71 -6.45 -18.57 6.29
CA ASN A 71 -6.58 -17.12 6.53
C ASN A 71 -6.51 -16.75 8.03
N THR A 72 -6.13 -17.70 8.89
CA THR A 72 -5.93 -17.41 10.31
C THR A 72 -4.68 -16.55 10.46
N ALA A 73 -4.82 -15.44 11.19
CA ALA A 73 -3.72 -14.58 11.57
C ALA A 73 -2.95 -15.17 12.75
N PHE A 74 -3.70 -15.47 13.81
CA PHE A 74 -3.26 -16.07 15.07
C PHE A 74 -4.52 -16.46 15.88
N VAL A 75 -4.34 -17.33 16.86
CA VAL A 75 -5.38 -17.66 17.85
C VAL A 75 -4.97 -17.07 19.18
N GLN A 76 -5.80 -16.19 19.74
CA GLN A 76 -5.61 -15.69 21.09
C GLN A 76 -6.11 -16.72 22.08
N VAL A 77 -5.22 -17.18 22.97
CA VAL A 77 -5.55 -18.08 24.08
C VAL A 77 -5.20 -17.35 25.37
N ASP A 78 -6.22 -17.00 26.15
CA ASP A 78 -6.03 -16.22 27.39
C ASP A 78 -5.36 -17.04 28.51
N SER A 79 -5.48 -18.37 28.44
CA SER A 79 -5.10 -19.28 29.52
C SER A 79 -4.25 -20.42 28.99
N LEU A 80 -2.93 -20.24 29.05
CA LEU A 80 -1.97 -21.26 28.64
C LEU A 80 -1.88 -22.40 29.67
N PRO A 81 -1.60 -23.64 29.22
CA PRO A 81 -1.46 -24.76 30.13
C PRO A 81 -0.20 -24.66 31.00
N GLU A 82 -0.38 -24.98 32.28
CA GLU A 82 0.71 -25.17 33.22
C GLU A 82 1.03 -26.66 33.38
N TYR A 83 2.32 -26.99 33.41
CA TYR A 83 2.81 -28.36 33.50
C TYR A 83 3.48 -28.61 34.85
N LYS A 84 3.05 -29.64 35.56
CA LYS A 84 3.69 -30.10 36.80
C LYS A 84 4.09 -31.57 36.67
N VAL A 85 5.35 -31.87 36.98
CA VAL A 85 5.87 -33.26 36.95
C VAL A 85 5.13 -34.10 37.99
N CYS A 86 4.66 -35.28 37.59
CA CYS A 86 3.99 -36.22 38.48
C CYS A 86 4.34 -37.68 38.15
N LEU A 87 4.09 -38.58 39.11
CA LEU A 87 4.13 -40.03 38.89
C LEU A 87 2.72 -40.50 38.55
N LEU A 88 2.53 -40.94 37.30
CA LEU A 88 1.25 -41.42 36.79
C LEU A 88 1.26 -42.95 36.75
N LYS A 89 0.17 -43.61 37.14
CA LYS A 89 0.08 -45.07 37.00
C LYS A 89 0.13 -45.45 35.51
N ARG A 90 0.80 -46.56 35.19
CA ARG A 90 1.02 -46.98 33.79
C ARG A 90 -0.23 -47.34 33.01
N ASP A 91 -1.32 -47.67 33.69
CA ASP A 91 -2.63 -47.96 33.10
C ASP A 91 -3.40 -46.69 32.69
N VAL A 92 -2.98 -45.51 33.15
CA VAL A 92 -3.57 -44.23 32.79
C VAL A 92 -2.91 -43.67 31.52
N GLN A 93 -3.74 -43.36 30.53
CA GLN A 93 -3.31 -42.79 29.26
C GLN A 93 -3.14 -41.27 29.34
N ALA A 94 -2.26 -40.75 28.47
CA ALA A 94 -2.14 -39.32 28.26
C ALA A 94 -3.38 -38.80 27.51
N SER A 95 -3.79 -37.58 27.83
CA SER A 95 -4.97 -36.91 27.30
C SER A 95 -4.56 -35.74 26.40
N ASP A 96 -3.47 -35.89 25.64
CA ASP A 96 -2.90 -34.81 24.82
C ASP A 96 -3.96 -34.19 23.88
N GLU A 97 -4.77 -35.03 23.22
CA GLU A 97 -5.83 -34.61 22.30
C GLU A 97 -6.97 -33.87 23.03
N ASP A 98 -7.41 -34.37 24.20
CA ASP A 98 -8.46 -33.70 24.99
C ASP A 98 -7.99 -32.34 25.49
N ILE A 99 -6.75 -32.26 25.98
CA ILE A 99 -6.14 -31.01 26.44
C ILE A 99 -6.05 -30.01 25.29
N PHE A 100 -5.61 -30.46 24.11
CA PHE A 100 -5.53 -29.64 22.91
C PHE A 100 -6.92 -29.14 22.48
N ASN A 101 -7.93 -30.01 22.48
CA ASN A 101 -9.31 -29.65 22.16
C ASN A 101 -9.90 -28.62 23.13
N ILE A 102 -9.59 -28.72 24.44
CA ILE A 102 -10.00 -27.72 25.44
C ILE A 102 -9.38 -26.35 25.09
N ILE A 103 -8.08 -26.30 24.84
CA ILE A 103 -7.37 -25.06 24.45
C ILE A 103 -7.95 -24.48 23.17
N LYS A 104 -8.19 -25.33 22.16
CA LYS A 104 -8.80 -24.95 20.89
C LYS A 104 -10.20 -24.36 21.08
N SER A 105 -11.02 -24.96 21.95
CA SER A 105 -12.38 -24.46 22.22
C SER A 105 -12.40 -23.14 22.99
N ALA A 106 -11.37 -22.87 23.79
CA ALA A 106 -11.21 -21.62 24.52
C ALA A 106 -10.51 -20.52 23.68
N GLY A 107 -9.85 -20.90 22.59
CA GLY A 107 -9.12 -20.00 21.72
C GLY A 107 -10.05 -19.10 20.91
N THR A 108 -9.72 -17.81 20.82
CA THR A 108 -10.36 -16.87 19.91
C THR A 108 -9.52 -16.73 18.66
N THR A 109 -10.01 -17.27 17.54
CA THR A 109 -9.33 -17.18 16.24
C THR A 109 -9.49 -15.77 15.67
N TYR A 110 -8.38 -15.13 15.31
CA TYR A 110 -8.38 -13.89 14.54
C TYR A 110 -8.02 -14.21 13.09
N TYR A 111 -8.90 -13.80 12.18
CA TYR A 111 -8.66 -13.91 10.74
C TYR A 111 -8.02 -12.64 10.23
N ARG A 112 -7.06 -12.80 9.32
CA ARG A 112 -6.44 -11.69 8.60
C ARG A 112 -7.02 -11.62 7.21
N TYR A 113 -7.44 -10.43 6.82
CA TYR A 113 -7.91 -10.15 5.46
C TYR A 113 -7.68 -8.68 5.13
N TYR A 114 -7.96 -8.33 3.88
CA TYR A 114 -7.73 -6.99 3.37
C TYR A 114 -9.06 -6.39 2.94
N SER A 115 -9.39 -5.20 3.46
CA SER A 115 -10.53 -4.42 3.00
C SER A 115 -10.09 -3.48 1.89
N ILE A 116 -10.89 -3.40 0.83
CA ILE A 116 -10.76 -2.35 -0.18
C ILE A 116 -11.76 -1.25 0.17
N ASN A 117 -11.21 -0.07 0.45
CA ASN A 117 -11.98 1.09 0.87
C ASN A 117 -12.07 2.08 -0.28
N GLU A 118 -13.22 2.74 -0.42
CA GLU A 118 -13.43 3.85 -1.34
C GLU A 118 -13.84 5.08 -0.52
N ASN A 119 -13.07 6.17 -0.57
CA ASN A 119 -13.26 7.35 0.28
C ASN A 119 -13.32 7.00 1.78
N ASP A 120 -12.43 6.12 2.23
CA ASP A 120 -12.35 5.63 3.63
C ASP A 120 -13.55 4.78 4.10
N GLU A 121 -14.49 4.42 3.21
CA GLU A 121 -15.55 3.45 3.49
C GLU A 121 -15.19 2.05 2.98
N GLU A 122 -15.31 1.03 3.85
CA GLU A 122 -15.11 -0.37 3.50
C GLU A 122 -16.18 -0.83 2.50
N LYS A 123 -15.75 -1.31 1.33
CA LYS A 123 -16.68 -1.78 0.28
C LYS A 123 -16.67 -3.29 0.13
N LEU A 124 -15.50 -3.90 0.22
CA LEU A 124 -15.31 -5.33 0.01
C LEU A 124 -14.07 -5.87 0.70
N TYR A 125 -14.02 -7.19 0.84
CA TYR A 125 -12.96 -7.90 1.54
C TYR A 125 -12.37 -8.99 0.66
N VAL A 126 -11.06 -9.18 0.76
CA VAL A 126 -10.31 -10.24 0.07
C VAL A 126 -9.36 -10.95 1.03
N ALA A 127 -9.06 -12.21 0.73
CA ALA A 127 -8.36 -13.09 1.65
C ALA A 127 -6.89 -12.70 1.81
N ASN A 128 -6.22 -12.30 0.73
CA ASN A 128 -4.79 -12.01 0.73
C ASN A 128 -4.44 -10.69 0.04
N PHE A 129 -3.23 -10.21 0.33
CA PHE A 129 -2.72 -8.94 -0.20
C PHE A 129 -2.57 -8.96 -1.72
N THR A 130 -2.20 -10.12 -2.29
CA THR A 130 -2.02 -10.29 -3.74
C THR A 130 -3.32 -10.04 -4.48
N GLU A 131 -4.43 -10.59 -4.00
CA GLU A 131 -5.78 -10.34 -4.53
C GLU A 131 -6.16 -8.86 -4.41
N ALA A 132 -5.85 -8.22 -3.27
CA ALA A 132 -6.12 -6.79 -3.08
C ALA A 132 -5.35 -5.92 -4.08
N GLU A 133 -4.06 -6.22 -4.29
CA GLU A 133 -3.24 -5.54 -5.28
C GLU A 133 -3.72 -5.79 -6.71
N ASP A 134 -4.13 -7.02 -7.03
CA ASP A 134 -4.62 -7.37 -8.36
C ASP A 134 -5.90 -6.59 -8.69
N ILE A 135 -6.84 -6.47 -7.75
CA ILE A 135 -8.04 -5.63 -7.92
C ILE A 135 -7.66 -4.18 -8.23
N ILE A 136 -6.72 -3.60 -7.48
CA ILE A 136 -6.25 -2.25 -7.74
C ILE A 136 -5.58 -2.15 -9.11
N ASN A 137 -4.76 -3.11 -9.50
CA ASN A 137 -4.07 -3.13 -10.78
C ASN A 137 -5.07 -3.25 -11.94
N GLN A 138 -6.03 -4.15 -11.86
CA GLN A 138 -7.10 -4.29 -12.85
C GLN A 138 -7.97 -3.03 -12.94
N LEU A 139 -8.30 -2.38 -11.82
CA LEU A 139 -9.01 -1.10 -11.82
C LEU A 139 -8.16 0.02 -12.44
N LYS A 140 -6.83 0.01 -12.25
CA LYS A 140 -5.89 0.93 -12.90
C LYS A 140 -5.85 0.72 -14.41
N GLU A 141 -5.77 -0.54 -14.86
CA GLU A 141 -5.80 -0.91 -16.27
C GLU A 141 -7.11 -0.50 -16.94
N LYS A 142 -8.24 -0.76 -16.27
CA LYS A 142 -9.58 -0.33 -16.70
C LYS A 142 -9.80 1.20 -16.60
N ASN A 143 -8.80 1.95 -16.14
CA ASN A 143 -8.83 3.41 -15.98
C ASN A 143 -10.01 3.90 -15.12
N SER A 144 -10.33 3.19 -14.03
CA SER A 144 -11.44 3.56 -13.14
C SER A 144 -11.33 5.01 -12.63
N LYS A 145 -12.47 5.68 -12.45
CA LYS A 145 -12.52 7.10 -12.03
C LYS A 145 -12.09 7.31 -10.58
N ASN A 146 -12.47 6.37 -9.73
CA ASN A 146 -12.32 6.40 -8.27
C ASN A 146 -10.95 5.96 -7.77
N MET A 147 -9.98 5.69 -8.65
CA MET A 147 -8.68 5.12 -8.28
C MET A 147 -7.94 5.92 -7.19
N ASP A 148 -7.99 7.25 -7.26
CA ASP A 148 -7.30 8.12 -6.29
C ASP A 148 -7.90 8.03 -4.88
N ASN A 149 -9.10 7.44 -4.77
CA ASN A 149 -9.85 7.30 -3.53
C ASN A 149 -9.95 5.83 -3.08
N ILE A 150 -9.31 4.90 -3.81
CA ILE A 150 -9.28 3.48 -3.45
C ILE A 150 -8.02 3.21 -2.64
N THR A 151 -8.19 2.60 -1.47
CA THR A 151 -7.09 2.22 -0.56
C THR A 151 -7.27 0.80 -0.05
N ILE A 152 -6.16 0.12 0.24
CA ILE A 152 -6.15 -1.19 0.91
C ILE A 152 -5.92 -0.97 2.40
N SER A 153 -6.66 -1.67 3.25
CA SER A 153 -6.39 -1.74 4.69
C SER A 153 -6.33 -3.20 5.14
N GLU A 154 -5.31 -3.54 5.93
CA GLU A 154 -5.21 -4.85 6.58
C GLU A 154 -6.10 -4.88 7.83
N LYS A 155 -6.84 -5.97 8.02
CA LYS A 155 -7.83 -6.13 9.08
C LYS A 155 -7.62 -7.44 9.83
N TYR A 156 -7.95 -7.41 11.12
CA TYR A 156 -7.91 -8.55 12.02
C TYR A 156 -9.23 -8.63 12.79
N GLU A 157 -10.07 -9.61 12.48
CA GLU A 157 -11.37 -9.79 13.14
C GLU A 157 -11.61 -11.25 13.52
N THR A 158 -12.49 -11.46 14.49
CA THR A 158 -12.85 -12.79 14.99
C THR A 158 -13.96 -13.46 14.18
N GLN A 159 -14.64 -12.70 13.31
CA GLN A 159 -15.65 -13.21 12.39
C GLN A 159 -15.07 -13.27 10.98
N MET A 160 -15.28 -14.40 10.31
CA MET A 160 -14.88 -14.57 8.93
C MET A 160 -15.81 -13.73 8.05
N GLN A 161 -15.23 -12.84 7.26
CA GLN A 161 -15.97 -12.03 6.29
C GLN A 161 -16.17 -12.80 4.98
N ASP A 162 -17.23 -12.46 4.26
CA ASP A 162 -17.48 -13.01 2.93
C ASP A 162 -16.48 -12.41 1.93
N PHE A 163 -15.52 -13.23 1.50
CA PHE A 163 -14.52 -12.81 0.52
C PHE A 163 -15.14 -12.71 -0.86
N THR A 164 -14.88 -11.59 -1.51
CA THR A 164 -15.31 -11.35 -2.89
C THR A 164 -14.20 -11.81 -3.85
N THR A 165 -14.57 -12.44 -4.95
CA THR A 165 -13.60 -12.79 -6.00
C THR A 165 -13.01 -11.52 -6.61
N VAL A 166 -11.81 -11.62 -7.19
CA VAL A 166 -11.17 -10.48 -7.85
C VAL A 166 -12.05 -9.93 -8.97
N GLU A 167 -12.67 -10.81 -9.76
CA GLU A 167 -13.56 -10.43 -10.87
C GLU A 167 -14.79 -9.65 -10.38
N ASP A 168 -15.47 -10.16 -9.34
CA ASP A 168 -16.66 -9.53 -8.79
C ASP A 168 -16.31 -8.22 -8.08
N ALA A 169 -15.17 -8.17 -7.38
CA ALA A 169 -14.68 -6.99 -6.70
C ALA A 169 -14.36 -5.85 -7.69
N VAL A 170 -13.68 -6.18 -8.79
CA VAL A 170 -13.41 -5.24 -9.88
C VAL A 170 -14.71 -4.79 -10.53
N SER A 171 -15.67 -5.69 -10.77
CA SER A 171 -16.98 -5.33 -11.34
C SER A 171 -17.75 -4.35 -10.45
N ASN A 172 -17.79 -4.59 -9.14
CA ASN A 172 -18.51 -3.77 -8.17
C ASN A 172 -17.86 -2.40 -7.93
N LEU A 173 -16.53 -2.34 -7.89
CA LEU A 173 -15.77 -1.09 -7.66
C LEU A 173 -15.51 -0.28 -8.93
N TYR A 174 -15.68 -0.88 -10.10
CA TYR A 174 -15.40 -0.21 -11.36
C TYR A 174 -16.41 0.91 -11.65
N VAL A 175 -15.96 2.15 -11.48
CA VAL A 175 -16.70 3.30 -11.96
C VAL A 175 -16.20 3.63 -13.35
N GLN A 176 -17.04 3.32 -14.34
CA GLN A 176 -16.83 3.81 -15.70
C GLN A 176 -16.62 5.32 -15.64
N LYS A 177 -15.43 5.79 -16.06
CA LYS A 177 -15.29 7.18 -16.45
C LYS A 177 -16.35 7.43 -17.52
N PRO A 178 -17.12 8.54 -17.45
CA PRO A 178 -18.08 8.85 -18.50
C PRO A 178 -17.36 8.71 -19.83
N GLN A 179 -17.86 7.79 -20.66
CA GLN A 179 -17.40 7.59 -22.02
C GLN A 179 -17.66 8.91 -22.73
N VAL A 180 -16.68 9.80 -22.73
CA VAL A 180 -16.54 10.76 -23.83
C VAL A 180 -16.35 9.84 -25.00
N THR A 181 -17.41 9.62 -25.77
CA THR A 181 -17.36 8.92 -27.03
C THR A 181 -16.17 9.50 -27.78
N VAL A 182 -15.09 8.73 -27.83
CA VAL A 182 -14.00 8.96 -28.76
C VAL A 182 -14.60 8.59 -30.11
N ALA A 183 -15.45 9.48 -30.64
CA ALA A 183 -15.62 9.57 -32.07
C ALA A 183 -14.19 9.65 -32.60
N LYS A 184 -13.80 8.66 -33.41
CA LYS A 184 -12.62 8.72 -34.27
C LYS A 184 -12.35 10.17 -34.59
N ASN A 185 -11.29 10.74 -34.00
CA ASN A 185 -11.02 12.16 -34.05
C ASN A 185 -10.93 12.60 -35.51
N LYS A 186 -12.07 13.04 -36.05
CA LYS A 186 -12.10 14.08 -37.06
C LYS A 186 -11.56 15.28 -36.32
N THR A 187 -10.30 15.57 -36.59
CA THR A 187 -9.54 16.72 -36.13
C THR A 187 -10.40 17.97 -36.34
N THR A 188 -11.21 18.32 -35.36
CA THR A 188 -12.00 19.54 -35.40
C THR A 188 -11.21 20.54 -34.58
N SER A 189 -10.13 21.00 -35.19
CA SER A 189 -9.37 22.18 -34.76
C SER A 189 -10.29 23.40 -34.91
N VAL A 190 -11.20 23.58 -33.97
CA VAL A 190 -12.01 24.81 -33.88
C VAL A 190 -11.13 25.84 -33.19
N GLY A 191 -10.39 26.61 -33.98
CA GLY A 191 -9.57 27.72 -33.51
C GLY A 191 -8.28 27.87 -34.31
N SER A 192 -8.14 28.98 -35.02
CA SER A 192 -6.84 29.40 -35.57
C SER A 192 -5.94 29.76 -34.38
N VAL A 193 -5.01 28.85 -34.01
CA VAL A 193 -4.00 29.14 -32.98
C VAL A 193 -2.96 30.06 -33.56
N ASN A 194 -2.81 31.25 -32.98
CA ASN A 194 -1.74 32.17 -33.32
C ASN A 194 -0.40 31.57 -32.86
N THR A 195 0.49 31.28 -33.82
CA THR A 195 1.87 30.81 -33.57
C THR A 195 2.90 31.85 -34.03
N ALA A 196 2.51 33.11 -34.14
CA ALA A 196 3.42 34.18 -34.49
C ALA A 196 4.50 34.32 -33.42
N THR A 197 5.72 34.62 -33.83
CA THR A 197 6.90 34.79 -32.97
C THR A 197 7.09 36.25 -32.54
N THR A 198 6.02 37.05 -32.62
CA THR A 198 6.02 38.46 -32.22
C THR A 198 6.06 38.54 -30.70
N ILE A 199 7.17 39.08 -30.18
CA ILE A 199 7.38 39.31 -28.75
C ILE A 199 7.33 40.81 -28.45
N ALA A 200 6.73 41.19 -27.32
CA ALA A 200 6.75 42.55 -26.81
C ALA A 200 7.44 42.61 -25.43
N GLY A 201 8.30 43.61 -25.23
CA GLY A 201 9.11 43.77 -24.02
C GLY A 201 8.41 44.49 -22.85
N GLY A 202 7.29 45.17 -23.10
CA GLY A 202 6.54 45.90 -22.07
C GLY A 202 5.65 45.00 -21.20
N LYS A 203 5.36 45.42 -19.97
CA LYS A 203 4.33 44.77 -19.13
C LYS A 203 2.96 45.35 -19.49
N VAL A 204 1.98 44.48 -19.74
CA VAL A 204 0.58 44.88 -20.01
C VAL A 204 -0.29 44.42 -18.85
N SER A 205 -1.28 45.22 -18.45
CA SER A 205 -2.25 44.78 -17.45
C SER A 205 -3.14 43.70 -18.03
N LEU A 206 -3.12 42.51 -17.43
CA LEU A 206 -3.92 41.36 -17.88
C LEU A 206 -5.37 41.43 -17.40
N GLY A 207 -5.64 42.19 -16.34
CA GLY A 207 -6.94 42.20 -15.64
C GLY A 207 -7.35 40.83 -15.06
N ILE A 208 -6.40 39.89 -14.97
CA ILE A 208 -6.51 38.58 -14.31
C ILE A 208 -5.23 38.32 -13.54
N SER A 209 -5.32 37.49 -12.49
CA SER A 209 -4.15 36.97 -11.77
C SER A 209 -3.75 35.62 -12.37
N LEU A 210 -2.44 35.41 -12.56
CA LEU A 210 -1.89 34.14 -13.04
C LEU A 210 -1.24 33.39 -11.87
N ALA A 211 -1.61 32.11 -11.72
CA ALA A 211 -0.94 31.16 -10.86
C ALA A 211 0.17 30.46 -11.63
N ARG A 212 1.21 30.02 -10.92
CA ARG A 212 2.30 29.24 -11.53
C ARG A 212 1.74 27.91 -12.05
N PRO A 213 1.92 27.60 -13.34
CA PRO A 213 1.33 26.40 -13.94
C PRO A 213 2.06 25.11 -13.54
N VAL A 214 3.32 25.22 -13.13
CA VAL A 214 4.13 24.09 -12.64
C VAL A 214 5.27 24.61 -11.76
N SER A 215 5.73 23.77 -10.84
CA SER A 215 6.95 23.98 -10.06
C SER A 215 8.15 23.33 -10.74
N GLY A 216 9.26 24.06 -10.86
CA GLY A 216 10.47 23.60 -11.54
C GLY A 216 11.52 24.70 -11.68
N ILE A 217 12.60 24.37 -12.39
CA ILE A 217 13.74 25.27 -12.65
C ILE A 217 13.49 26.00 -13.96
N ILE A 218 13.67 27.34 -13.99
CA ILE A 218 13.61 28.08 -15.25
C ILE A 218 14.86 27.75 -16.08
N SER A 219 14.70 26.95 -17.12
CA SER A 219 15.78 26.52 -18.01
C SER A 219 16.00 27.47 -19.18
N SER A 220 14.96 28.19 -19.60
CA SER A 220 15.08 29.22 -20.64
C SER A 220 14.09 30.35 -20.43
N ARG A 221 14.58 31.59 -20.55
CA ARG A 221 13.77 32.81 -20.35
C ARG A 221 13.15 33.30 -21.65
N PHE A 222 12.08 34.07 -21.52
CA PHE A 222 11.46 34.79 -22.63
C PHE A 222 12.47 35.72 -23.32
N GLY A 223 12.38 35.83 -24.64
CA GLY A 223 13.27 36.64 -25.47
C GLY A 223 14.64 36.03 -25.76
N ALA A 224 15.02 34.92 -25.11
CA ALA A 224 16.30 34.26 -25.32
C ALA A 224 16.47 33.79 -26.79
N ARG A 225 17.65 34.02 -27.36
CA ARG A 225 18.03 33.55 -28.70
C ARG A 225 19.04 32.41 -28.58
N SER A 226 18.93 31.42 -29.45
CA SER A 226 19.83 30.25 -29.50
C SER A 226 19.92 29.74 -30.93
N SER A 227 21.04 29.12 -31.30
CA SER A 227 21.25 28.50 -32.61
C SER A 227 20.25 27.37 -32.92
N ILE A 228 19.62 26.79 -31.89
CA ILE A 228 18.62 25.72 -32.01
C ILE A 228 17.20 26.28 -32.26
N ARG A 229 17.02 27.61 -32.16
CA ARG A 229 15.72 28.28 -32.37
C ARG A 229 15.77 29.17 -33.62
N SER A 230 14.72 29.11 -34.42
CA SER A 230 14.55 29.99 -35.60
C SER A 230 14.16 31.42 -35.24
N SER A 231 13.81 31.70 -33.97
CA SER A 231 13.38 33.01 -33.48
C SER A 231 13.68 33.18 -31.99
N ALA A 232 13.43 34.39 -31.47
CA ALA A 232 13.51 34.64 -30.04
C ALA A 232 12.44 33.81 -29.29
N HIS A 233 12.79 33.37 -28.10
CA HIS A 233 11.92 32.53 -27.29
C HIS A 233 10.63 33.26 -26.87
N THR A 234 9.48 32.75 -27.28
CA THR A 234 8.15 33.35 -27.07
C THR A 234 7.53 33.06 -25.71
N GLY A 235 8.18 32.22 -24.89
CA GLY A 235 7.66 31.76 -23.61
C GLY A 235 8.71 31.66 -22.53
N LEU A 236 8.37 30.93 -21.47
CA LEU A 236 9.22 30.58 -20.34
C LEU A 236 9.29 29.05 -20.26
N ASP A 237 10.50 28.50 -20.30
CA ASP A 237 10.71 27.06 -20.19
C ASP A 237 10.98 26.72 -18.72
N ILE A 238 10.16 25.83 -18.17
CA ILE A 238 10.21 25.40 -16.78
C ILE A 238 10.51 23.89 -16.77
N ALA A 239 11.76 23.53 -16.49
CA ALA A 239 12.23 22.15 -16.44
C ALA A 239 11.73 21.45 -15.18
N THR A 240 11.13 20.28 -15.38
CA THR A 240 10.66 19.35 -14.34
C THR A 240 10.42 17.96 -14.97
N SER A 241 10.14 16.93 -14.17
CA SER A 241 9.99 15.56 -14.67
C SER A 241 8.78 15.38 -15.58
N THR A 242 8.91 14.53 -16.61
CA THR A 242 7.79 14.08 -17.46
C THR A 242 6.67 13.52 -16.59
N GLY A 243 5.43 13.84 -16.92
CA GLY A 243 4.25 13.39 -16.17
C GLY A 243 3.85 14.33 -15.04
N THR A 244 4.71 15.29 -14.64
CA THR A 244 4.34 16.30 -13.63
C THR A 244 3.05 17.02 -14.06
N PRO A 245 2.04 17.13 -13.18
CA PRO A 245 0.80 17.85 -13.48
C PRO A 245 1.05 19.30 -13.86
N VAL A 246 0.40 19.74 -14.94
CA VAL A 246 0.38 21.13 -15.40
C VAL A 246 -0.98 21.72 -15.08
N LEU A 247 -0.97 22.82 -14.32
CA LEU A 247 -2.15 23.50 -13.84
C LEU A 247 -2.54 24.66 -14.76
N ALA A 248 -3.85 24.91 -14.89
CA ALA A 248 -4.37 26.11 -15.52
C ALA A 248 -3.94 27.35 -14.71
N ALA A 249 -3.28 28.29 -15.38
CA ALA A 249 -2.71 29.48 -14.74
C ALA A 249 -3.80 30.47 -14.34
N ALA A 250 -4.95 30.44 -15.02
CA ALA A 250 -6.15 31.18 -14.67
C ALA A 250 -7.39 30.42 -15.17
N SER A 251 -8.56 30.76 -14.63
CA SER A 251 -9.83 30.23 -15.13
C SER A 251 -10.09 30.72 -16.56
N GLY A 252 -10.70 29.90 -17.41
CA GLY A 252 -10.96 30.25 -18.80
C GLY A 252 -11.52 29.09 -19.61
N THR A 253 -11.56 29.27 -20.92
CA THR A 253 -12.04 28.26 -21.87
C THR A 253 -10.89 27.77 -22.74
N VAL A 254 -10.73 26.46 -22.83
CA VAL A 254 -9.75 25.84 -23.73
C VAL A 254 -10.16 26.14 -25.17
N THR A 255 -9.33 26.88 -25.88
CA THR A 255 -9.56 27.22 -27.30
C THR A 255 -8.74 26.36 -28.26
N PHE A 256 -7.77 25.60 -27.74
CA PHE A 256 -7.08 24.58 -28.52
C PHE A 256 -6.54 23.47 -27.61
N SER A 257 -6.64 22.23 -28.07
CA SER A 257 -6.01 21.07 -27.45
C SER A 257 -5.64 20.07 -28.54
N GLY A 258 -4.35 19.86 -28.76
CA GLY A 258 -3.88 18.93 -29.78
C GLY A 258 -2.43 19.16 -30.17
N ARG A 259 -1.97 18.47 -31.23
CA ARG A 259 -0.59 18.61 -31.71
C ARG A 259 -0.44 19.84 -32.62
N LYS A 260 0.55 20.70 -32.38
CA LYS A 260 0.79 21.92 -33.16
C LYS A 260 2.28 22.17 -33.40
N GLY A 261 2.79 21.72 -34.53
CA GLY A 261 4.14 22.05 -35.01
C GLY A 261 5.24 21.84 -33.95
N SER A 262 6.07 22.86 -33.75
CA SER A 262 7.17 22.85 -32.77
C SER A 262 6.70 22.75 -31.32
N TYR A 263 5.48 23.18 -30.99
CA TYR A 263 4.95 23.06 -29.63
C TYR A 263 4.67 21.61 -29.21
N GLY A 264 4.66 20.66 -30.14
CA GLY A 264 4.26 19.28 -29.80
C GLY A 264 2.79 19.25 -29.41
N ASN A 265 2.46 18.57 -28.31
CA ASN A 265 1.12 18.67 -27.72
C ASN A 265 0.97 20.03 -27.04
N LEU A 266 0.04 20.82 -27.54
CA LEU A 266 -0.22 22.17 -27.12
C LEU A 266 -1.65 22.27 -26.56
N LEU A 267 -1.76 22.89 -25.40
CA LEU A 267 -3.02 23.40 -24.88
C LEU A 267 -3.01 24.93 -24.93
N VAL A 268 -4.12 25.54 -25.35
CA VAL A 268 -4.34 26.98 -25.27
C VAL A 268 -5.62 27.25 -24.50
N ILE A 269 -5.52 28.06 -23.45
CA ILE A 269 -6.67 28.52 -22.66
C ILE A 269 -6.83 30.02 -22.92
N THR A 270 -8.04 30.42 -23.33
CA THR A 270 -8.42 31.82 -23.44
C THR A 270 -9.14 32.25 -22.17
N HIS A 271 -8.74 33.39 -21.63
CA HIS A 271 -9.26 34.00 -20.43
C HIS A 271 -10.03 35.29 -20.78
N SER A 272 -10.52 36.00 -19.77
CA SER A 272 -11.05 37.35 -19.96
C SER A 272 -9.97 38.30 -20.50
N ASN A 273 -10.41 39.45 -21.03
CA ASN A 273 -9.56 40.53 -21.55
C ASN A 273 -8.62 40.15 -22.72
N GLY A 274 -8.97 39.09 -23.48
CA GLY A 274 -8.18 38.68 -24.66
C GLY A 274 -6.83 38.05 -24.31
N VAL A 275 -6.65 37.63 -23.05
CA VAL A 275 -5.45 36.95 -22.57
C VAL A 275 -5.53 35.46 -22.91
N GLN A 276 -4.44 34.90 -23.41
CA GLN A 276 -4.31 33.47 -23.66
C GLN A 276 -3.07 32.93 -22.97
N THR A 277 -3.17 31.72 -22.45
CA THR A 277 -2.02 30.97 -21.94
C THR A 277 -1.78 29.72 -22.77
N TYR A 278 -0.53 29.48 -23.13
CA TYR A 278 -0.11 28.36 -23.96
C TYR A 278 0.71 27.40 -23.11
N TYR A 279 0.46 26.10 -23.26
CA TYR A 279 1.14 25.02 -22.57
C TYR A 279 1.68 24.04 -23.59
N GLY A 280 2.96 24.19 -23.92
CA GLY A 280 3.65 23.38 -24.94
C GLY A 280 4.45 22.22 -24.36
N HIS A 281 4.86 21.34 -25.27
CA HIS A 281 5.68 20.14 -25.04
C HIS A 281 5.06 19.08 -24.14
N CYS A 282 3.75 19.16 -23.87
CA CYS A 282 3.07 18.25 -22.95
C CYS A 282 3.18 16.78 -23.40
N SER A 283 3.26 15.86 -22.44
CA SER A 283 3.19 14.42 -22.72
C SER A 283 1.73 13.98 -22.94
N LYS A 284 0.80 14.58 -22.21
CA LYS A 284 -0.64 14.32 -22.28
C LYS A 284 -1.43 15.61 -22.08
N LEU A 285 -2.56 15.74 -22.77
CA LEU A 285 -3.54 16.80 -22.60
C LEU A 285 -4.80 16.17 -21.99
N TYR A 286 -5.32 16.73 -20.89
CA TYR A 286 -6.46 16.17 -20.16
C TYR A 286 -7.79 16.82 -20.49
N VAL A 287 -7.77 17.94 -21.20
CA VAL A 287 -8.95 18.73 -21.57
C VAL A 287 -8.97 19.01 -23.06
N SER A 288 -10.16 19.20 -23.63
CA SER A 288 -10.39 19.40 -25.06
C SER A 288 -10.83 20.84 -25.36
N ALA A 289 -10.75 21.26 -26.62
CA ALA A 289 -11.29 22.56 -27.03
C ALA A 289 -12.79 22.68 -26.68
N GLY A 290 -13.20 23.83 -26.16
CA GLY A 290 -14.53 24.10 -25.61
C GLY A 290 -14.67 23.85 -24.11
N THR A 291 -13.74 23.13 -23.47
CA THR A 291 -13.80 22.88 -22.02
C THR A 291 -13.53 24.16 -21.22
N THR A 292 -14.39 24.47 -20.25
CA THR A 292 -14.11 25.52 -19.25
C THR A 292 -13.30 24.92 -18.10
N VAL A 293 -12.28 25.63 -17.66
CA VAL A 293 -11.36 25.21 -16.59
C VAL A 293 -11.25 26.30 -15.52
N THR A 294 -10.92 25.89 -14.31
CA THR A 294 -10.68 26.78 -13.17
C THR A 294 -9.18 26.96 -12.92
N GLN A 295 -8.76 28.11 -12.37
CA GLN A 295 -7.37 28.33 -11.96
C GLN A 295 -6.92 27.21 -11.00
N GLY A 296 -5.74 26.64 -11.24
CA GLY A 296 -5.20 25.55 -10.43
C GLY A 296 -5.69 24.15 -10.85
N GLN A 297 -6.64 24.03 -11.78
CA GLN A 297 -7.08 22.74 -12.31
C GLN A 297 -5.98 22.08 -13.14
N THR A 298 -5.73 20.78 -12.93
CA THR A 298 -4.84 19.99 -13.79
C THR A 298 -5.41 19.86 -15.21
N VAL A 299 -4.66 20.32 -16.21
CA VAL A 299 -5.10 20.37 -17.61
C VAL A 299 -4.20 19.64 -18.59
N ALA A 300 -2.94 19.40 -18.21
CA ALA A 300 -1.98 18.64 -18.99
C ALA A 300 -0.91 18.00 -18.09
N ALA A 301 0.02 17.26 -18.68
CA ALA A 301 1.21 16.76 -18.02
C ALA A 301 2.47 17.20 -18.75
N VAL A 302 3.53 17.53 -18.01
CA VAL A 302 4.84 17.88 -18.55
C VAL A 302 5.36 16.76 -19.43
N GLY A 303 6.08 17.11 -20.49
CA GLY A 303 6.67 16.15 -21.40
C GLY A 303 7.84 16.73 -22.18
N SER A 304 8.13 16.11 -23.32
CA SER A 304 9.17 16.54 -24.24
C SER A 304 8.72 16.31 -25.69
N THR A 305 7.46 16.64 -26.02
CA THR A 305 6.92 16.47 -27.37
C THR A 305 7.22 17.69 -28.26
N GLY A 306 7.31 17.51 -29.58
CA GLY A 306 7.63 18.61 -30.50
C GLY A 306 9.13 18.93 -30.52
N ASN A 307 9.49 20.21 -30.62
CA ASN A 307 10.88 20.67 -30.61
C ASN A 307 11.34 20.92 -29.17
N SER A 308 11.80 19.87 -28.49
CA SER A 308 12.26 19.89 -27.10
C SER A 308 13.51 19.01 -26.95
N THR A 309 14.48 19.47 -26.15
CA THR A 309 15.72 18.72 -25.86
C THR A 309 15.67 17.94 -24.56
N GLY A 310 14.59 18.07 -23.78
CA GLY A 310 14.38 17.33 -22.53
C GLY A 310 13.09 17.75 -21.82
N PRO A 311 12.66 17.05 -20.76
CA PRO A 311 11.39 17.32 -20.09
C PRO A 311 11.26 18.75 -19.54
N HIS A 312 10.29 19.51 -20.05
CA HIS A 312 9.95 20.85 -19.55
C HIS A 312 8.54 21.27 -20.00
N LEU A 313 7.99 22.27 -19.30
CA LEU A 313 6.81 23.01 -19.77
C LEU A 313 7.29 24.26 -20.50
N HIS A 314 6.87 24.43 -21.76
CA HIS A 314 6.95 25.71 -22.45
C HIS A 314 5.67 26.50 -22.19
N PHE A 315 5.77 27.59 -21.43
CA PHE A 315 4.61 28.40 -21.04
C PHE A 315 4.65 29.78 -21.70
N GLU A 316 3.57 30.19 -22.38
CA GLU A 316 3.45 31.55 -22.91
C GLU A 316 2.25 32.28 -22.32
N VAL A 317 2.37 33.60 -22.21
CA VAL A 317 1.26 34.52 -21.96
C VAL A 317 1.13 35.41 -23.19
N ARG A 318 -0.03 35.36 -23.84
CA ARG A 318 -0.33 36.18 -25.01
C ARG A 318 -1.51 37.12 -24.74
N VAL A 319 -1.44 38.32 -25.30
CA VAL A 319 -2.57 39.27 -25.31
C VAL A 319 -2.79 39.67 -26.76
N ASN A 320 -3.99 39.44 -27.29
CA ASN A 320 -4.34 39.72 -28.69
C ASN A 320 -3.32 39.15 -29.71
N GLY A 321 -2.77 37.95 -29.41
CA GLY A 321 -1.83 37.23 -30.28
C GLY A 321 -0.36 37.59 -30.12
N VAL A 322 -0.02 38.64 -29.35
CA VAL A 322 1.37 39.04 -29.05
C VAL A 322 1.85 38.35 -27.78
N ALA A 323 3.05 37.78 -27.80
CA ALA A 323 3.64 37.12 -26.63
C ALA A 323 4.35 38.11 -25.70
N TYR A 324 4.14 37.94 -24.40
CA TYR A 324 4.71 38.75 -23.32
C TYR A 324 5.47 37.87 -22.34
N ASN A 325 6.47 38.45 -21.66
CA ASN A 325 7.28 37.72 -20.68
C ASN A 325 6.43 37.18 -19.52
N PRO A 326 6.25 35.84 -19.39
CA PRO A 326 5.45 35.26 -18.30
C PRO A 326 5.99 35.58 -16.92
N GLN A 327 7.29 35.86 -16.80
CA GLN A 327 7.90 36.18 -15.51
C GLN A 327 7.35 37.45 -14.89
N ASN A 328 6.89 38.43 -15.67
CA ASN A 328 6.34 39.70 -15.16
C ASN A 328 5.01 39.54 -14.40
N TYR A 329 4.42 38.34 -14.47
CA TYR A 329 3.10 38.01 -13.92
C TYR A 329 3.15 36.89 -12.89
N LEU A 330 4.23 36.10 -12.86
CA LEU A 330 4.37 34.90 -12.01
C LEU A 330 5.43 35.06 -10.91
N TYR A 331 6.28 36.09 -11.01
CA TYR A 331 7.39 36.41 -10.11
C TYR A 331 7.50 37.93 -9.96
#